data_AF-C8WA78-F1
#
_entry.id   AF-C8WA78-F1
#
_cell.length_a   1.000
_cell.length_b   1.000
_cell.length_c   1.000
_cell.angle_alpha   90.00
_cell.angle_beta   90.00
_cell.angle_gamma   90.00
#
_symmetry.space_group_name_H-M   'P 1'
#
loop_
_entity.id
_entity.type
_entity.pdbx_description
1 polymer ?
#
loop_
_entity_poly.entity_id
_entity_poly.type
_entity_poly.pdbx_seq_one_letter_code
_entity_poly.pdbx_strand_id
1 'polypeptide(L)'
;MDVSNMSAEQLRELAEQKEKSRANLEAKYLDFVPGKIERAPYERVIEFEDEEYVVDMRRTKSREFMRHMARVSDAEQNSPEALSPVLALYDYLFGGDCDNHVVDVVTKKLGYDDAEEILRIESALLEKLDAKN
;
A
#
# COMPACT_ATOMS: atom_id res chain seq x y z
N MET A 1 -14.92 33.13 -19.83
CA MET A 1 -16.19 32.39 -19.69
C MET A 1 -16.43 32.20 -18.21
N ASP A 2 -17.60 32.58 -17.70
CA ASP A 2 -17.94 32.35 -16.30
C ASP A 2 -18.21 30.88 -16.04
N VAL A 3 -17.57 30.33 -15.02
CA VAL A 3 -17.61 28.91 -14.62
C VAL A 3 -19.04 28.48 -14.27
N SER A 4 -19.91 29.43 -13.90
CA SER A 4 -21.30 29.19 -13.52
C SER A 4 -22.22 28.75 -14.67
N ASN A 5 -21.78 28.87 -15.93
CA ASN A 5 -22.58 28.55 -17.11
C ASN A 5 -22.06 27.32 -17.90
N MET A 6 -21.13 26.55 -17.34
CA MET A 6 -20.53 25.37 -18.01
C MET A 6 -21.29 24.09 -17.64
N SER A 7 -21.47 23.19 -18.60
CA SER A 7 -22.05 21.86 -18.32
C SER A 7 -21.09 21.01 -17.48
N ALA A 8 -21.61 19.98 -16.81
CA ALA A 8 -20.79 19.10 -15.96
C ALA A 8 -19.62 18.44 -16.72
N GLU A 9 -19.80 18.13 -18.00
CA GLU A 9 -18.74 17.58 -18.86
C GLU A 9 -17.67 18.62 -19.19
N GLN A 10 -18.09 19.86 -19.46
CA GLN A 10 -17.18 20.97 -19.73
C GLN A 10 -16.37 21.37 -18.48
N LEU A 11 -16.93 21.18 -17.27
CA LEU A 11 -16.22 21.38 -16.01
C LEU A 11 -15.15 20.31 -15.77
N ARG A 12 -15.41 19.05 -16.16
CA ARG A 12 -14.40 17.97 -16.10
C ARG A 12 -13.26 18.23 -17.07
N GLU A 13 -13.59 18.56 -18.31
CA GLU A 13 -12.59 18.85 -19.33
C GLU A 13 -11.73 20.07 -18.96
N LEU A 14 -12.35 21.11 -18.37
CA LEU A 14 -11.63 22.29 -17.88
C LEU A 14 -10.78 21.98 -16.63
N ALA A 15 -11.22 21.05 -15.77
CA ALA A 15 -10.42 20.57 -14.64
C ALA A 15 -9.17 19.82 -15.13
N GLU A 16 -9.31 18.90 -16.09
CA GLU A 16 -8.17 18.18 -16.69
C GLU A 16 -7.20 19.12 -17.40
N GLN A 17 -7.71 20.13 -18.13
CA GLN A 17 -6.86 21.13 -18.77
C GLN A 17 -6.12 22.00 -17.74
N LYS A 18 -6.79 22.36 -16.64
CA LYS A 18 -6.16 23.10 -15.53
C LYS A 18 -5.10 22.27 -14.81
N GLU A 19 -5.34 20.98 -14.62
CA GLU A 19 -4.38 20.08 -13.99
C GLU A 19 -3.14 19.87 -14.88
N LYS A 20 -3.33 19.63 -16.18
CA LYS A 20 -2.23 19.51 -17.15
C LYS A 20 -1.43 20.81 -17.30
N SER A 21 -2.10 21.97 -17.27
CA SER A 21 -1.43 23.27 -17.32
C SER A 21 -0.69 23.58 -16.01
N ARG A 22 -1.26 23.20 -14.86
CA ARG A 22 -0.59 23.31 -13.57
C ARG A 22 0.68 22.46 -13.51
N ALA A 23 0.60 21.18 -13.91
CA ALA A 23 1.76 20.29 -14.00
C ALA A 23 2.86 20.84 -14.93
N ASN A 24 2.48 21.40 -16.08
CA ASN A 24 3.42 22.03 -17.02
C ASN A 24 4.04 23.33 -16.49
N LEU A 25 3.29 24.12 -15.72
CA LEU A 25 3.77 25.37 -15.12
C LEU A 25 4.70 25.09 -13.93
N GLU A 26 4.35 24.11 -13.10
CA GLU A 26 5.17 23.64 -11.98
C GLU A 26 6.51 23.07 -12.47
N ALA A 27 6.51 22.30 -13.58
CA ALA A 27 7.73 21.79 -14.19
C ALA A 27 8.60 22.87 -14.86
N LYS A 28 8.01 23.96 -15.39
CA LYS A 28 8.74 25.00 -16.13
C LYS A 28 9.27 26.14 -15.26
N TYR A 29 8.59 26.48 -14.16
CA TYR A 29 8.88 27.71 -13.42
C TYR A 29 9.25 27.51 -11.96
N LEU A 30 8.98 26.34 -11.37
CA LEU A 30 9.19 26.10 -9.95
C LEU A 30 10.35 25.15 -9.63
N ASP A 31 11.06 24.62 -10.64
CA ASP A 31 12.02 23.51 -10.48
C ASP A 31 11.47 22.40 -9.56
N PHE A 32 10.14 22.24 -9.56
CA PHE A 32 9.46 21.24 -8.76
C PHE A 32 9.63 19.91 -9.47
N VAL A 33 10.76 19.26 -9.23
CA VAL A 33 10.89 17.83 -9.45
C VAL A 33 10.00 17.20 -8.38
N PRO A 34 8.94 16.44 -8.73
CA PRO A 34 8.17 15.69 -7.73
C PRO A 34 9.21 14.92 -6.92
N GLY A 35 9.26 15.21 -5.61
CA GLY A 35 10.32 14.71 -4.75
C GLY A 35 10.46 13.22 -5.00
N LYS A 36 11.58 12.79 -5.60
CA LYS A 36 11.89 11.38 -5.66
C LYS A 36 11.92 10.95 -4.20
N ILE A 37 10.91 10.20 -3.78
CA ILE A 37 10.93 9.56 -2.47
C ILE A 37 12.23 8.78 -2.46
N GLU A 38 13.20 9.19 -1.64
CA GLU A 38 14.49 8.53 -1.52
C GLU A 38 14.23 7.19 -0.82
N ARG A 39 13.79 6.21 -1.60
CA ARG A 39 13.48 4.87 -1.13
C ARG A 39 14.77 4.14 -0.89
N ALA A 40 14.85 3.46 0.25
CA ALA A 40 16.01 2.64 0.55
C ALA A 40 16.09 1.47 -0.45
N PRO A 41 17.29 0.97 -0.79
CA PRO A 41 17.45 -0.08 -1.79
C PRO A 41 16.79 -1.42 -1.42
N TYR A 42 16.39 -1.57 -0.17
CA TYR A 42 15.69 -2.75 0.36
C TYR A 42 14.17 -2.55 0.49
N GLU A 43 13.65 -1.37 0.18
CA GLU A 43 12.22 -1.10 0.17
C GLU A 43 11.64 -1.51 -1.18
N ARG A 44 10.56 -2.29 -1.12
CA ARG A 44 9.80 -2.68 -2.31
C ARG A 44 8.43 -2.03 -2.25
N VAL A 45 8.01 -1.48 -3.38
CA VAL A 45 6.68 -0.92 -3.52
C VAL A 45 5.77 -1.92 -4.20
N ILE A 46 4.62 -2.14 -3.57
CA ILE A 46 3.58 -3.03 -4.01
C ILE A 46 2.33 -2.19 -4.18
N GLU A 47 1.84 -2.11 -5.41
CA GLU A 47 0.57 -1.44 -5.73
C GLU A 47 -0.58 -2.42 -5.51
N PHE A 48 -1.58 -2.03 -4.72
CA PHE A 48 -2.81 -2.79 -4.49
C PHE A 48 -3.99 -1.84 -4.28
N GLU A 49 -5.11 -2.05 -4.98
CA GLU A 49 -6.31 -1.20 -4.92
C GLU A 49 -6.01 0.31 -5.08
N ASP A 50 -5.19 0.66 -6.08
CA ASP A 50 -4.77 2.03 -6.38
C ASP A 50 -3.97 2.74 -5.25
N GLU A 51 -3.48 1.99 -4.27
CA GLU A 51 -2.60 2.46 -3.18
C GLU A 51 -1.20 1.81 -3.28
N GLU A 52 -0.17 2.58 -2.90
CA GLU A 52 1.23 2.14 -2.91
C GLU A 52 1.70 1.77 -1.50
N TYR A 53 1.96 0.48 -1.29
CA TYR A 53 2.48 -0.04 -0.02
C TYR A 53 3.99 -0.24 -0.08
N VAL A 54 4.71 0.28 0.90
CA VAL A 54 6.17 0.14 1.01
C VAL A 54 6.51 -0.95 2.02
N VAL A 55 7.14 -2.03 1.55
CA VAL A 55 7.51 -3.18 2.38
C VAL A 55 9.03 -3.29 2.49
N ASP A 56 9.53 -3.51 3.72
CA ASP A 56 10.95 -3.73 4.00
C ASP A 56 11.37 -5.19 3.71
N MET A 57 12.08 -5.38 2.60
CA MET A 57 12.53 -6.70 2.14
C MET A 57 13.67 -7.28 2.98
N ARG A 58 14.23 -6.56 3.96
CA ARG A 58 15.23 -7.15 4.88
C ARG A 58 14.59 -8.18 5.79
N ARG A 59 13.32 -7.99 6.14
CA ARG A 59 12.60 -8.89 7.04
C ARG A 59 12.36 -10.25 6.38
N THR A 60 12.08 -10.29 5.09
CA THR A 60 11.80 -11.53 4.33
C THR A 60 13.02 -12.47 4.23
N LYS A 61 14.25 -11.95 4.29
CA LYS A 61 15.48 -12.76 4.25
C LYS A 61 16.03 -13.13 5.63
N SER A 62 15.33 -12.74 6.70
CA SER A 62 15.80 -12.96 8.07
C SER A 62 15.55 -14.39 8.57
N ARG A 63 16.35 -14.85 9.55
CA ARG A 63 16.11 -16.12 10.24
C ARG A 63 14.78 -16.15 11.00
N GLU A 64 14.34 -15.01 11.51
CA GLU A 64 13.06 -14.91 12.21
C GLU A 64 11.90 -15.14 11.23
N PHE A 65 11.95 -14.58 10.01
CA PHE A 65 10.95 -14.85 8.99
C PHE A 65 10.80 -16.35 8.70
N MET A 66 11.91 -17.07 8.52
CA MET A 66 11.87 -18.52 8.32
C MET A 66 11.28 -19.27 9.52
N ARG A 67 11.49 -18.79 10.75
CA ARG A 67 10.85 -19.37 11.94
C ARG A 67 9.35 -19.12 11.96
N HIS A 68 8.89 -17.92 11.60
CA HIS A 68 7.47 -17.61 11.49
C HIS A 68 6.80 -18.46 10.41
N MET A 69 7.40 -18.57 9.22
CA MET A 69 6.92 -19.46 8.15
C MET A 69 6.86 -20.92 8.59
N ALA A 70 7.87 -21.42 9.30
CA ALA A 70 7.85 -22.79 9.83
C ALA A 70 6.72 -23.01 10.84
N ARG A 71 6.43 -22.03 11.71
CA ARG A 71 5.31 -22.09 12.65
C ARG A 71 3.95 -22.05 11.96
N VAL A 72 3.83 -21.25 10.89
CA VAL A 72 2.61 -21.21 10.07
C VAL A 72 2.39 -22.58 9.40
N SER A 73 3.41 -23.15 8.78
CA SER A 73 3.31 -24.47 8.14
C SER A 73 3.00 -25.59 9.14
N ASP A 74 3.59 -25.54 10.34
CA ASP A 74 3.29 -26.49 11.42
C ASP A 74 1.85 -26.35 11.92
N ALA A 75 1.36 -25.12 12.05
CA ALA A 75 -0.02 -24.84 12.42
C ALA A 75 -1.01 -25.30 11.34
N GLU A 76 -0.73 -25.10 10.06
CA GLU A 76 -1.58 -25.62 8.97
C GLU A 76 -1.72 -27.15 9.02
N GLN A 77 -0.67 -27.87 9.41
CA GLN A 77 -0.69 -29.33 9.49
C GLN A 77 -1.37 -29.86 10.76
N ASN A 78 -1.15 -29.19 11.90
CA ASN A 78 -1.53 -29.73 13.21
C ASN A 78 -2.70 -29.01 13.87
N SER A 79 -2.99 -27.76 13.51
CA SER A 79 -4.03 -26.91 14.10
C SER A 79 -4.46 -25.81 13.13
N PRO A 80 -5.16 -26.16 12.02
CA PRO A 80 -5.46 -25.23 10.93
C PRO A 80 -6.39 -24.07 11.33
N GLU A 81 -7.09 -24.18 12.46
CA GLU A 81 -7.91 -23.10 13.02
C GLU A 81 -7.07 -22.05 13.77
N ALA A 82 -5.79 -22.30 14.02
CA ALA A 82 -4.92 -21.39 14.72
C ALA A 82 -4.47 -20.24 13.81
N LEU A 83 -5.14 -19.10 13.91
CA LEU A 83 -4.76 -17.86 13.22
C LEU A 83 -3.54 -17.17 13.83
N SER A 84 -3.24 -17.44 15.10
CA SER A 84 -2.15 -16.77 15.85
C SER A 84 -0.78 -16.81 15.16
N PRO A 85 -0.32 -17.93 14.56
CA PRO A 85 0.96 -17.98 13.85
C PRO A 85 1.00 -17.12 12.58
N VAL A 86 -0.13 -17.00 11.88
CA VAL A 86 -0.27 -16.18 10.66
C VAL A 86 -0.25 -14.70 11.03
N LEU A 87 -1.01 -14.31 12.05
CA LEU A 87 -1.00 -12.93 12.57
C LEU A 87 0.41 -12.51 13.00
N ALA A 88 1.12 -13.39 13.72
CA ALA A 88 2.50 -13.11 14.12
C ALA A 88 3.48 -12.98 12.95
N LEU A 89 3.19 -13.61 11.81
CA LEU A 89 3.98 -13.45 10.58
C LEU A 89 3.70 -12.09 9.92
N TYR A 90 2.43 -11.67 9.86
CA TYR A 90 2.04 -10.37 9.31
C TYR A 90 2.55 -9.20 10.16
N ASP A 91 2.38 -9.27 11.48
CA ASP A 91 2.96 -8.30 12.42
C ASP A 91 4.48 -8.14 12.19
N TYR A 92 5.18 -9.25 11.94
CA TYR A 92 6.62 -9.21 11.67
C TYR A 92 6.94 -8.61 10.30
N LEU A 93 6.17 -8.92 9.26
CA LEU A 93 6.43 -8.46 7.89
C LEU A 93 6.03 -7.01 7.65
N PHE A 94 4.79 -6.67 8.02
CA PHE A 94 4.14 -5.39 7.71
C PHE A 94 4.14 -4.42 8.89
N GLY A 95 4.43 -4.90 10.11
CA GLY A 95 4.43 -4.05 11.30
C GLY A 95 5.35 -2.82 11.16
N GLY A 96 4.84 -1.68 11.61
CA GLY A 96 5.46 -0.38 11.46
C GLY A 96 4.71 0.48 10.43
N ASP A 97 5.43 1.09 9.50
CA ASP A 97 4.85 2.07 8.58
C ASP A 97 3.88 1.46 7.56
N CYS A 98 4.09 0.20 7.14
CA CYS A 98 3.19 -0.47 6.19
C CYS A 98 1.84 -0.81 6.84
N ASP A 99 1.84 -1.41 8.03
CA ASP A 99 0.63 -1.73 8.79
C ASP A 99 -0.18 -0.48 9.14
N ASN A 100 0.46 0.58 9.64
CA ASN A 100 -0.20 1.87 9.87
C ASN A 100 -0.87 2.42 8.60
N HIS A 101 -0.21 2.26 7.43
CA HIS A 101 -0.77 2.70 6.17
C HIS A 101 -1.99 1.85 5.74
N VAL A 102 -1.96 0.53 5.94
CA VAL A 102 -3.11 -0.35 5.69
C VAL A 102 -4.30 0.07 6.56
N VAL A 103 -4.09 0.28 7.86
CA VAL A 103 -5.12 0.75 8.81
C VAL A 103 -5.71 2.07 8.34
N ASP A 104 -4.88 3.03 7.90
CA ASP A 104 -5.34 4.32 7.38
C ASP A 104 -6.21 4.17 6.12
N VAL A 105 -5.82 3.29 5.19
CA VAL A 105 -6.57 3.03 3.95
C VAL A 105 -7.93 2.40 4.28
N VAL A 106 -7.95 1.39 5.16
CA VAL A 106 -9.18 0.72 5.59
C VAL A 106 -10.11 1.70 6.32
N THR A 107 -9.56 2.50 7.23
CA THR A 107 -10.32 3.50 7.99
C THR A 107 -10.91 4.57 7.06
N LYS A 108 -10.18 5.01 6.01
CA LYS A 108 -10.71 5.94 5.00
C LYS A 108 -11.84 5.32 4.17
N LYS A 109 -11.74 4.03 3.86
CA LYS A 109 -12.70 3.30 3.01
C LYS A 109 -13.99 2.95 3.76
N LEU A 110 -13.88 2.47 5.00
CA LEU A 110 -15.00 1.94 5.78
C LEU A 110 -15.48 2.87 6.90
N GLY A 111 -14.67 3.85 7.31
CA GLY A 111 -14.95 4.76 8.42
C GLY A 111 -14.65 4.18 9.81
N TYR A 112 -14.15 2.96 9.88
CA TYR A 112 -13.69 2.28 11.09
C TYR A 112 -12.54 1.33 10.76
N ASP A 113 -11.83 0.91 11.80
CA ASP A 113 -10.77 -0.08 11.72
C ASP A 113 -11.39 -1.49 11.67
N ASP A 114 -11.28 -2.15 10.52
CA ASP A 114 -11.81 -3.49 10.27
C ASP A 114 -10.68 -4.50 10.10
N ALA A 115 -10.54 -5.40 11.07
CA ALA A 115 -9.45 -6.38 11.10
C ALA A 115 -9.53 -7.38 9.94
N GLU A 116 -10.73 -7.73 9.45
CA GLU A 116 -10.86 -8.66 8.31
C GLU A 116 -10.36 -8.02 7.02
N GLU A 117 -10.70 -6.75 6.78
CA GLU A 117 -10.24 -5.99 5.62
C GLU A 117 -8.73 -5.73 5.67
N ILE A 118 -8.17 -5.44 6.85
CA ILE A 118 -6.71 -5.33 7.04
C ILE A 118 -6.02 -6.64 6.64
N LEU A 119 -6.47 -7.77 7.19
CA LEU A 119 -5.88 -9.07 6.89
C LEU A 119 -6.02 -9.45 5.41
N ARG A 120 -7.10 -9.04 4.75
CA ARG A 120 -7.28 -9.23 3.30
C ARG A 120 -6.22 -8.47 2.51
N ILE A 121 -5.96 -7.21 2.86
CA ILE A 121 -4.95 -6.39 2.20
C ILE A 121 -3.55 -6.96 2.46
N GLU A 122 -3.20 -7.25 3.71
CA GLU A 122 -1.91 -7.83 4.07
C GLU A 122 -1.63 -9.18 3.38
N SER A 123 -2.64 -10.04 3.30
CA SER A 123 -2.53 -11.31 2.57
C SER A 123 -2.25 -11.07 1.08
N ALA A 124 -2.95 -10.11 0.45
CA ALA A 124 -2.72 -9.77 -0.95
C ALA A 124 -1.35 -9.12 -1.19
N LEU A 125 -0.84 -8.34 -0.21
CA LEU A 125 0.51 -7.81 -0.26
C LEU A 125 1.54 -8.93 -0.20
N LEU A 126 1.37 -9.91 0.67
CA LEU A 126 2.27 -11.06 0.78
C LEU A 126 2.31 -11.87 -0.51
N GLU A 127 1.15 -12.17 -1.11
CA GLU A 127 1.06 -12.89 -2.39
C GLU A 127 1.80 -12.15 -3.53
N LYS A 128 1.61 -10.82 -3.63
CA LYS A 128 2.31 -10.00 -4.63
C LYS A 128 3.81 -9.89 -4.37
N LEU A 129 4.23 -10.04 -3.12
CA LEU A 129 5.63 -10.04 -2.72
C LEU A 129 6.33 -11.33 -3.18
N ASP A 130 5.65 -12.47 -3.05
CA ASP A 130 6.15 -13.79 -3.47
C ASP A 130 6.13 -13.96 -5.00
N ALA A 131 5.11 -13.45 -5.69
CA ALA A 131 4.95 -13.55 -7.15
C ALA A 131 6.05 -12.88 -8.00
N LYS A 132 6.94 -12.10 -7.37
CA LYS A 132 8.07 -11.44 -8.03
C LYS A 132 9.43 -11.86 -7.44
N ASN A 133 9.51 -13.00 -6.76
CA ASN A 133 10.76 -13.73 -6.51
C ASN A 133 10.93 -14.87 -7.54
#